data_AF-A0A7J8MMB6-F1
#
_entry.id   AF-A0A7J8MMB6-F1
#
_cell.length_a   1.000
_cell.length_b   1.000
_cell.length_c   1.000
_cell.angle_alpha   90.00
_cell.angle_beta   90.00
_cell.angle_gamma   90.00
#
_symmetry.space_group_name_H-M   'P 1'
#
loop_
_entity.id
_entity.type
_entity.pdbx_description
1 polymer ?
#
loop_
_entity_poly.entity_id
_entity_poly.type
_entity_poly.pdbx_seq_one_letter_code
_entity_poly.pdbx_strand_id
1 'polypeptide(L)'
;MAELCKNIRELKSILYGNSESEPVSEACAQLTQEFFRENTLRLLITCLPKLNLEARKDATQVVANLQRQQVHSRLIASDYLEANLDLMDILIAGYENTDMALHYGAMLRECIRHQTVARYVLESEHMKKFYDYIQLPNFDIAADAAATFKELLTRHKSTVAEFLSKNYDWFFAEYNSKLLESTNYITRRQAIKVSRDANDLTDKLANMGSTELKISLHGVRMFLYSLLGDILLDRSNSAVMTRYVSSRDNLRILMNLLR
;
A
#
# COMPACT_ATOMS: atom_id res chain seq x y z
N MET A 1 7.99 -16.59 23.68
CA MET A 1 8.25 -15.30 22.99
C MET A 1 9.71 -15.14 22.60
N ALA A 2 10.68 -15.30 23.53
CA ALA A 2 12.11 -15.22 23.19
C ALA A 2 12.52 -16.18 22.05
N GLU A 3 12.09 -17.44 22.13
CA GLU A 3 12.39 -18.45 21.08
C GLU A 3 11.81 -18.08 19.72
N LEU A 4 10.57 -17.57 19.68
CA LEU A 4 9.95 -17.13 18.43
C LEU A 4 10.72 -15.97 17.78
N CYS A 5 11.16 -14.98 18.57
CA CYS A 5 11.98 -13.88 18.06
C CYS A 5 13.33 -14.37 17.52
N LYS A 6 13.94 -15.36 18.19
CA LYS A 6 15.18 -16.00 17.73
C LYS A 6 14.96 -16.71 16.40
N ASN A 7 13.91 -17.53 16.29
CA ASN A 7 13.58 -18.26 15.07
C ASN A 7 13.32 -17.30 13.90
N ILE A 8 12.56 -16.22 14.09
CA ILE A 8 12.31 -15.22 13.03
C ILE A 8 13.61 -14.59 12.54
N ARG A 9 14.57 -14.32 13.44
CA ARG A 9 15.88 -13.80 13.07
C ARG A 9 16.71 -14.82 12.28
N GLU A 10 16.65 -16.09 12.65
CA GLU A 10 17.30 -17.18 11.90
C GLU A 10 16.70 -17.30 10.49
N LEU A 11 15.36 -17.24 10.35
CA LEU A 11 14.70 -17.20 9.04
C LEU A 11 15.22 -16.05 8.19
N LYS A 12 15.34 -14.85 8.77
CA LYS A 12 15.89 -13.69 8.08
C LYS A 12 17.34 -13.91 7.65
N SER A 13 18.18 -14.51 8.50
CA SER A 13 19.57 -14.80 8.17
C SER A 13 19.70 -15.80 7.03
N ILE A 14 18.78 -16.76 6.90
CA ILE A 14 18.76 -17.69 5.76
C ILE A 14 18.45 -16.92 4.46
N LEU A 15 17.46 -16.02 4.50
CA LEU A 15 16.94 -15.32 3.32
C LEU A 15 17.80 -14.15 2.84
N TYR A 16 18.55 -13.51 3.73
CA TYR A 16 19.36 -12.32 3.43
C TYR A 16 20.86 -12.55 3.60
N GLY A 17 21.28 -13.69 4.16
CA GLY A 17 22.65 -13.91 4.57
C GLY A 17 23.01 -13.16 5.86
N ASN A 18 24.29 -13.21 6.21
CA ASN A 18 24.88 -12.47 7.32
C ASN A 18 26.21 -11.82 6.88
N SER A 19 26.97 -11.23 7.80
CA SER A 19 28.26 -10.60 7.49
C SER A 19 29.32 -11.56 6.92
N GLU A 20 29.13 -12.86 7.10
CA GLU A 20 30.11 -13.89 6.75
C GLU A 20 29.69 -14.76 5.56
N SER A 21 28.40 -14.78 5.21
CA SER A 21 27.85 -15.69 4.20
C SER A 21 26.66 -15.08 3.45
N GLU A 22 26.69 -15.26 2.12
CA GLU A 22 25.57 -14.94 1.25
C GLU A 22 24.44 -15.98 1.38
N PRO A 23 23.18 -15.61 1.09
CA PRO A 23 22.05 -16.53 1.16
C PRO A 23 22.20 -17.68 0.16
N VAL A 24 22.11 -18.92 0.65
CA VAL A 24 22.19 -20.12 -0.17
C VAL A 24 20.85 -20.39 -0.84
N SER A 25 20.82 -20.42 -2.17
CA SER A 25 19.60 -20.59 -2.97
C SER A 25 18.76 -21.82 -2.58
N GLU A 26 19.42 -22.96 -2.35
CA GLU A 26 18.74 -24.19 -1.93
C GLU A 26 18.07 -24.06 -0.55
N ALA A 27 18.77 -23.44 0.41
CA ALA A 27 18.21 -23.18 1.74
C ALA A 27 17.02 -22.21 1.69
N CYS A 28 17.10 -21.16 0.86
CA CYS A 28 15.99 -20.24 0.62
C CYS A 28 14.79 -20.96 0.01
N ALA A 29 15.00 -21.83 -0.99
CA ALA A 29 13.93 -22.58 -1.63
C ALA A 29 13.26 -23.56 -0.65
N GLN A 30 14.05 -24.30 0.14
CA GLN A 30 13.54 -25.23 1.14
C GLN A 30 12.74 -24.49 2.24
N LEU A 31 13.28 -23.37 2.75
CA LEU A 31 12.56 -22.54 3.71
C LEU A 31 11.23 -22.04 3.13
N THR A 32 11.23 -21.57 1.89
CA THR A 32 10.02 -21.09 1.23
C THR A 32 8.98 -22.20 1.13
N GLN A 33 9.40 -23.42 0.77
CA GLN A 33 8.51 -24.58 0.67
C GLN A 33 7.89 -24.95 2.02
N GLU A 34 8.69 -25.02 3.09
CA GLU A 34 8.19 -25.35 4.43
C GLU A 34 7.30 -24.24 5.00
N PHE A 35 7.65 -22.97 4.74
CA PHE A 35 6.88 -21.84 5.24
C PHE A 35 5.46 -21.80 4.68
N PHE A 36 5.27 -22.14 3.40
CA PHE A 36 3.95 -22.14 2.75
C PHE A 36 3.24 -23.50 2.76
N ARG A 37 3.83 -24.54 3.38
CA ARG A 37 3.21 -25.88 3.43
C ARG A 37 1.92 -25.90 4.26
N GLU A 38 1.89 -25.15 5.36
CA GLU A 38 0.75 -25.12 6.30
C GLU A 38 0.39 -23.66 6.67
N ASN A 39 -0.05 -23.42 7.91
CA ASN A 39 -0.58 -22.13 8.34
C ASN A 39 0.49 -21.15 8.85
N THR A 40 1.76 -21.33 8.53
CA THR A 40 2.85 -20.51 9.10
C THR A 40 2.68 -19.03 8.80
N LEU A 41 2.34 -18.65 7.56
CA LEU A 41 2.09 -17.24 7.21
C LEU A 41 0.94 -16.65 8.04
N ARG A 42 -0.20 -17.35 8.09
CA ARG A 42 -1.37 -16.93 8.88
C ARG A 42 -1.04 -16.74 10.36
N LEU A 43 -0.35 -17.72 10.95
CA LEU A 43 0.05 -17.69 12.35
C LEU A 43 1.01 -16.53 12.61
N LEU A 44 1.95 -16.27 11.70
CA LEU A 44 2.89 -15.16 11.79
C LEU A 44 2.17 -13.81 11.72
N ILE A 45 1.23 -13.62 10.78
CA ILE A 45 0.41 -12.40 10.67
C ILE A 45 -0.40 -12.17 11.95
N THR A 46 -1.00 -13.23 12.49
CA THR A 46 -1.84 -13.16 13.71
C THR A 46 -1.01 -12.90 14.97
N CYS A 47 0.23 -13.40 15.03
CA CYS A 47 1.10 -13.23 16.18
C CYS A 47 1.93 -11.93 16.13
N LEU A 48 2.04 -11.29 14.95
CA LEU A 48 2.84 -10.08 14.72
C LEU A 48 2.61 -8.98 15.78
N PRO A 49 1.37 -8.64 16.20
CA PRO A 49 1.14 -7.61 17.23
C PRO A 49 1.71 -7.98 18.60
N LYS A 50 1.90 -9.27 18.89
CA LYS A 50 2.45 -9.76 20.17
C LYS A 50 3.98 -9.67 20.22
N LEU A 51 4.63 -9.47 19.07
CA LEU A 51 6.09 -9.39 18.97
C LEU A 51 6.61 -8.00 19.35
N ASN A 52 7.88 -7.93 19.74
CA ASN A 52 8.58 -6.66 19.91
C ASN A 52 8.89 -6.01 18.55
N LEU A 53 9.25 -4.71 18.55
CA LEU A 53 9.46 -3.94 17.33
C LEU A 53 10.47 -4.59 16.37
N GLU A 54 11.58 -5.11 16.90
CA GLU A 54 12.63 -5.72 16.06
C GLU A 54 12.14 -7.01 15.39
N ALA A 55 11.47 -7.88 16.15
CA ALA A 55 10.91 -9.11 15.60
C ALA A 55 9.77 -8.83 14.60
N ARG A 56 9.01 -7.73 14.75
CA ARG A 56 8.03 -7.30 13.73
C ARG A 56 8.72 -6.89 12.43
N LYS A 57 9.81 -6.12 12.51
CA LYS A 57 10.62 -5.74 11.33
C LYS A 57 11.20 -6.96 10.63
N ASP A 58 11.80 -7.86 11.40
CA ASP A 58 12.37 -9.10 10.87
C ASP A 58 11.30 -9.97 10.20
N ALA A 59 10.16 -10.18 10.86
CA ALA A 59 9.03 -10.93 10.28
C ALA A 59 8.49 -10.29 8.99
N THR A 60 8.42 -8.95 8.95
CA THR A 60 8.00 -8.22 7.73
C THR A 60 8.96 -8.47 6.57
N GLN A 61 10.26 -8.43 6.82
CA GLN A 61 11.28 -8.69 5.81
C GLN A 61 11.28 -10.15 5.35
N VAL A 62 11.12 -11.09 6.28
CA VAL A 62 10.96 -12.52 5.98
C VAL A 62 9.79 -12.75 5.05
N VAL A 63 8.58 -12.27 5.41
CA VAL A 63 7.39 -12.43 4.56
C VAL A 63 7.61 -11.77 3.20
N ALA A 64 8.15 -10.55 3.15
CA ALA A 64 8.38 -9.84 1.91
C ALA A 64 9.34 -10.57 0.95
N ASN A 65 10.40 -11.17 1.48
CA ASN A 65 11.34 -11.95 0.69
C ASN A 65 10.69 -13.23 0.15
N LEU A 66 9.98 -13.96 1.01
CA LEU A 66 9.34 -15.24 0.68
C LEU A 66 8.30 -15.13 -0.45
N GLN A 67 7.60 -14.00 -0.57
CA GLN A 67 6.66 -13.77 -1.69
C GLN A 67 7.34 -13.78 -3.07
N ARG A 68 8.64 -13.48 -3.12
CA ARG A 68 9.42 -13.36 -4.36
C ARG A 68 10.22 -14.62 -4.70
N GLN A 69 10.33 -15.56 -3.77
CA GLN A 69 11.14 -16.76 -3.94
C GLN A 69 10.50 -17.74 -4.92
N GLN A 70 11.33 -18.31 -5.80
CA GLN A 70 10.92 -19.34 -6.74
C GLN A 70 11.42 -20.71 -6.25
N VAL A 71 10.49 -21.65 -6.12
CA VAL A 71 10.79 -23.05 -5.80
C VAL A 71 10.50 -23.87 -7.04
N HIS A 72 11.53 -24.53 -7.61
CA HIS A 72 11.43 -25.23 -8.89
C HIS A 72 10.82 -24.35 -10.01
N SER A 73 11.27 -23.09 -10.09
CA SER A 73 10.77 -22.07 -11.04
C SER A 73 9.28 -21.70 -10.89
N ARG A 74 8.66 -22.01 -9.74
CA ARG A 74 7.28 -21.64 -9.42
C ARG A 74 7.21 -20.73 -8.20
N LEU A 75 6.29 -19.77 -8.23
CA LEU A 75 5.99 -18.89 -7.09
C LEU A 75 4.95 -19.58 -6.19
N ILE A 76 5.41 -20.48 -5.33
CA ILE A 76 4.53 -21.24 -4.42
C ILE A 76 3.73 -20.36 -3.46
N ALA A 77 4.22 -19.15 -3.19
CA ALA A 77 3.51 -18.16 -2.39
C ALA A 77 2.18 -17.73 -3.04
N SER A 78 2.15 -17.67 -4.38
CA SER A 78 0.92 -17.37 -5.14
C SER A 78 -0.15 -18.42 -4.91
N ASP A 79 0.22 -19.71 -4.99
CA ASP A 79 -0.69 -20.84 -4.81
C ASP A 79 -1.24 -20.87 -3.38
N TYR A 80 -0.38 -20.61 -2.39
CA TYR A 80 -0.80 -20.50 -1.00
C TYR A 80 -1.79 -19.36 -0.77
N LEU A 81 -1.51 -18.18 -1.33
CA LEU A 81 -2.34 -16.99 -1.15
C LEU A 81 -3.70 -17.15 -1.83
N GLU A 82 -3.77 -17.82 -2.98
CA GLU A 82 -5.05 -18.14 -3.64
C GLU A 82 -5.97 -18.98 -2.74
N ALA A 83 -5.41 -19.89 -1.94
CA ALA A 83 -6.17 -20.67 -0.96
C ALA A 83 -6.46 -19.92 0.37
N ASN A 84 -5.86 -18.75 0.59
CA ASN A 84 -5.89 -18.01 1.86
C ASN A 84 -6.12 -16.50 1.67
N LEU A 85 -7.02 -16.13 0.74
CA LEU A 85 -7.25 -14.72 0.38
C LEU A 85 -7.77 -13.85 1.54
N ASP A 86 -8.44 -14.45 2.53
CA ASP A 86 -8.90 -13.77 3.74
C ASP A 86 -7.76 -13.16 4.58
N LEU A 87 -6.51 -13.59 4.36
CA LEU A 87 -5.34 -12.92 4.94
C LEU A 87 -5.24 -11.46 4.49
N MET A 88 -5.71 -11.13 3.29
CA MET A 88 -5.70 -9.75 2.80
C MET A 88 -6.64 -8.87 3.64
N ASP A 89 -7.77 -9.40 4.08
CA ASP A 89 -8.72 -8.67 4.92
C ASP A 89 -8.06 -8.26 6.24
N ILE A 90 -7.27 -9.16 6.83
CA ILE A 90 -6.48 -8.93 8.05
C ILE A 90 -5.41 -7.86 7.80
N LEU A 91 -4.63 -8.00 6.72
CA LEU A 91 -3.55 -7.05 6.40
C LEU A 91 -4.10 -5.64 6.11
N ILE A 92 -5.24 -5.54 5.41
CA ILE A 92 -5.87 -4.26 5.07
C ILE A 92 -6.53 -3.61 6.28
N ALA A 93 -7.19 -4.37 7.15
CA ALA A 93 -7.68 -3.87 8.44
C ALA A 93 -6.52 -3.37 9.33
N GLY A 94 -5.31 -3.89 9.09
CA GLY A 94 -4.07 -3.47 9.72
C GLY A 94 -3.76 -1.97 9.66
N TYR A 95 -4.22 -1.26 8.64
CA TYR A 95 -4.04 0.20 8.52
C TYR A 95 -4.76 0.99 9.64
N GLU A 96 -5.75 0.40 10.30
CA GLU A 96 -6.48 1.01 11.43
C GLU A 96 -5.63 1.00 12.72
N ASN A 97 -4.52 0.26 12.76
CA ASN A 97 -3.61 0.19 13.91
C ASN A 97 -2.26 0.84 13.58
N THR A 98 -1.95 1.97 14.23
CA THR A 98 -0.73 2.76 13.95
C THR A 98 0.58 1.98 14.13
N ASP A 99 0.64 1.05 15.08
CA ASP A 99 1.86 0.29 15.38
C ASP A 99 2.10 -0.85 14.37
N MET A 100 1.05 -1.26 13.66
CA MET A 100 1.06 -2.40 12.75
C MET A 100 0.93 -2.00 11.28
N ALA A 101 0.38 -0.81 11.00
CA ALA A 101 0.02 -0.37 9.66
C ALA A 101 1.17 -0.48 8.66
N LEU A 102 2.39 -0.04 9.02
CA LEU A 102 3.55 -0.12 8.12
C LEU A 102 4.05 -1.55 7.91
N HIS A 103 3.91 -2.43 8.92
CA HIS A 103 4.27 -3.84 8.79
C HIS A 103 3.29 -4.58 7.89
N TYR A 104 2.00 -4.41 8.14
CA TYR A 104 0.96 -5.05 7.34
C TYR A 104 0.86 -4.46 5.92
N GLY A 105 1.03 -3.15 5.77
CA GLY A 105 1.12 -2.49 4.46
C GLY A 105 2.28 -3.00 3.61
N ALA A 106 3.45 -3.19 4.21
CA ALA A 106 4.59 -3.78 3.52
C ALA A 106 4.33 -5.24 3.11
N MET A 107 3.76 -6.08 3.98
CA MET A 107 3.39 -7.46 3.64
C MET A 107 2.33 -7.50 2.53
N LEU A 108 1.31 -6.63 2.61
CA LEU A 108 0.23 -6.53 1.64
C LEU A 108 0.76 -6.17 0.25
N ARG A 109 1.67 -5.19 0.15
CA ARG A 109 2.29 -4.80 -1.13
C ARG A 109 3.01 -5.95 -1.81
N GLU A 110 3.65 -6.82 -1.05
CA GLU A 110 4.29 -8.01 -1.62
C GLU A 110 3.27 -9.04 -2.08
N CYS A 111 2.15 -9.20 -1.36
CA CYS A 111 1.08 -10.13 -1.73
C CYS A 111 0.34 -9.69 -3.02
N ILE A 112 0.04 -8.40 -3.19
CA ILE A 112 -0.67 -7.87 -4.38
C ILE A 112 0.20 -7.92 -5.66
N ARG A 113 1.47 -8.33 -5.56
CA ARG A 113 2.28 -8.68 -6.73
C ARG A 113 1.71 -9.87 -7.48
N HIS A 114 0.98 -10.75 -6.80
CA HIS A 114 0.26 -11.86 -7.41
C HIS A 114 -1.10 -11.38 -7.95
N GLN A 115 -1.39 -11.72 -9.21
CA GLN A 115 -2.60 -11.24 -9.88
C GLN A 115 -3.89 -11.71 -9.20
N THR A 116 -3.90 -12.94 -8.66
CA THR A 116 -5.03 -13.52 -7.90
C THR A 116 -5.38 -12.67 -6.68
N VAL A 117 -4.36 -12.28 -5.91
CA VAL A 117 -4.49 -11.42 -4.73
C VAL A 117 -4.95 -10.01 -5.11
N ALA A 118 -4.32 -9.40 -6.11
CA ALA A 118 -4.71 -8.05 -6.55
C ALA A 118 -6.17 -8.02 -7.04
N ARG A 119 -6.61 -9.05 -7.78
CA ARG A 119 -8.01 -9.19 -8.22
C ARG A 119 -8.96 -9.25 -7.02
N TYR A 120 -8.65 -10.11 -6.05
CA TYR A 120 -9.44 -10.23 -4.82
C TYR A 120 -9.61 -8.89 -4.11
N VAL A 121 -8.51 -8.14 -3.90
CA VAL A 121 -8.57 -6.83 -3.23
C VAL A 121 -9.37 -5.82 -4.04
N LEU A 122 -9.15 -5.72 -5.36
CA LEU A 122 -9.87 -4.80 -6.24
C LEU A 122 -11.39 -5.05 -6.24
N GLU A 123 -11.82 -6.32 -6.22
CA GLU A 123 -13.23 -6.70 -6.28
C GLU A 123 -13.91 -6.69 -4.90
N SER A 124 -13.16 -6.54 -3.82
CA SER A 124 -13.67 -6.50 -2.45
C SER A 124 -14.08 -5.10 -1.99
N GLU A 125 -14.88 -5.03 -0.92
CA GLU A 125 -15.22 -3.76 -0.26
C GLU A 125 -13.99 -3.06 0.35
N HIS A 126 -12.88 -3.78 0.53
CA HIS A 126 -11.62 -3.20 1.00
C HIS A 126 -11.07 -2.13 0.07
N MET A 127 -11.37 -2.19 -1.24
CA MET A 127 -10.90 -1.19 -2.19
C MET A 127 -11.36 0.23 -1.81
N LYS A 128 -12.58 0.37 -1.26
CA LYS A 128 -13.10 1.68 -0.82
C LYS A 128 -12.39 2.20 0.42
N LYS A 129 -11.90 1.32 1.31
CA LYS A 129 -11.19 1.74 2.52
C LYS A 129 -9.91 2.52 2.22
N PHE A 130 -9.27 2.27 1.07
CA PHE A 130 -8.06 3.00 0.68
C PHE A 130 -8.29 4.51 0.52
N TYR A 131 -9.50 4.95 0.14
CA TYR A 131 -9.82 6.38 0.09
C TYR A 131 -9.68 7.03 1.46
N ASP A 132 -10.06 6.33 2.53
CA ASP A 132 -9.94 6.82 3.90
C ASP A 132 -8.49 6.67 4.41
N TYR A 133 -7.84 5.54 4.12
CA TYR A 133 -6.46 5.27 4.57
C TYR A 133 -5.44 6.25 3.99
N ILE A 134 -5.58 6.63 2.71
CA ILE A 134 -4.73 7.63 2.06
C ILE A 134 -4.87 9.00 2.75
N GLN A 135 -5.96 9.25 3.46
CA GLN A 135 -6.25 10.52 4.14
C GLN A 135 -6.01 10.45 5.65
N LEU A 136 -5.40 9.37 6.15
CA LEU A 136 -5.03 9.24 7.55
C LEU A 136 -4.09 10.38 7.98
N PRO A 137 -4.18 10.81 9.25
CA PRO A 137 -3.33 11.89 9.74
C PRO A 137 -1.85 11.46 9.76
N ASN A 138 -1.55 10.20 10.08
CA ASN A 138 -0.17 9.73 10.05
C ASN A 138 0.34 9.68 8.59
N PHE A 139 1.31 10.54 8.28
CA PHE A 139 1.86 10.68 6.93
C PHE A 139 2.48 9.40 6.40
N ASP A 140 3.26 8.69 7.22
CA ASP A 140 3.95 7.48 6.78
C ASP A 140 2.92 6.40 6.41
N ILE A 141 1.86 6.27 7.21
CA ILE A 141 0.76 5.33 6.96
C ILE A 141 -0.04 5.72 5.72
N ALA A 142 -0.39 7.00 5.58
CA ALA A 142 -1.12 7.52 4.43
C ALA A 142 -0.32 7.34 3.11
N ALA A 143 0.98 7.62 3.14
CA ALA A 143 1.88 7.44 2.01
C ALA A 143 2.03 5.96 1.64
N ASP A 144 2.14 5.09 2.65
CA ASP A 144 2.17 3.64 2.49
C ASP A 144 0.88 3.11 1.84
N ALA A 145 -0.29 3.53 2.33
CA ALA A 145 -1.60 3.21 1.74
C ALA A 145 -1.73 3.71 0.29
N ALA A 146 -1.24 4.93 0.01
CA ALA A 146 -1.24 5.50 -1.33
C ALA A 146 -0.35 4.72 -2.31
N ALA A 147 0.81 4.24 -1.84
CA ALA A 147 1.69 3.38 -2.63
C ALA A 147 1.02 2.04 -2.95
N THR A 148 0.37 1.41 -1.96
CA THR A 148 -0.40 0.17 -2.15
C THR A 148 -1.56 0.35 -3.12
N PHE A 149 -2.32 1.44 -2.97
CA PHE A 149 -3.43 1.79 -3.87
C PHE A 149 -2.95 2.03 -5.30
N LYS A 150 -1.83 2.76 -5.48
CA LYS A 150 -1.19 2.93 -6.78
C LYS A 150 -0.78 1.58 -7.39
N GLU A 151 -0.14 0.71 -6.62
CA GLU A 151 0.30 -0.60 -7.10
C GLU A 151 -0.88 -1.47 -7.56
N LEU A 152 -1.98 -1.51 -6.79
CA LEU A 152 -3.22 -2.20 -7.17
C LEU A 152 -3.76 -1.70 -8.51
N LEU A 153 -3.75 -0.39 -8.73
CA LEU A 153 -4.31 0.27 -9.93
C LEU A 153 -3.34 0.33 -11.13
N THR A 154 -2.10 -0.13 -11.00
CA THR A 154 -1.11 0.05 -12.07
C THR A 154 -0.30 -1.19 -12.40
N ARG A 155 -0.27 -2.23 -11.54
CA ARG A 155 0.54 -3.42 -11.79
C ARG A 155 -0.08 -4.36 -12.83
N HIS A 156 -1.30 -4.83 -12.59
CA HIS A 156 -1.94 -5.88 -13.39
C HIS A 156 -2.89 -5.27 -14.42
N LYS A 157 -2.33 -4.77 -15.53
CA LYS A 157 -3.02 -3.90 -16.50
C LYS A 157 -4.38 -4.44 -16.99
N SER A 158 -4.45 -5.73 -17.34
CA SER A 158 -5.70 -6.35 -17.79
C SER A 158 -6.75 -6.42 -16.68
N THR A 159 -6.36 -6.88 -15.48
CA THR A 159 -7.25 -6.95 -14.31
C THR A 159 -7.78 -5.57 -13.94
N VAL A 160 -6.91 -4.56 -13.94
CA VAL A 160 -7.29 -3.18 -13.62
C VAL A 160 -8.25 -2.62 -14.66
N ALA A 161 -7.98 -2.82 -15.95
CA ALA A 161 -8.85 -2.34 -17.02
C ALA A 161 -10.25 -2.94 -16.95
N GLU A 162 -10.35 -4.24 -16.68
CA GLU A 162 -11.61 -4.94 -16.45
C GLU A 162 -12.34 -4.35 -15.23
N PHE A 163 -11.64 -4.22 -14.10
CA PHE A 163 -12.17 -3.63 -12.88
C PHE A 163 -12.70 -2.22 -13.12
N LEU A 164 -11.90 -1.30 -13.68
CA LEU A 164 -12.28 0.10 -13.91
C LEU A 164 -13.43 0.24 -14.90
N SER A 165 -13.48 -0.62 -15.92
CA SER A 165 -14.57 -0.60 -16.90
C SER A 165 -15.90 -0.99 -16.25
N LYS A 166 -15.88 -2.05 -15.42
CA LYS A 166 -17.06 -2.55 -14.70
C LYS A 166 -17.52 -1.60 -13.59
N ASN A 167 -16.59 -0.90 -12.96
CA ASN A 167 -16.81 -0.11 -11.74
C ASN A 167 -16.70 1.41 -11.94
N TYR A 168 -16.71 1.86 -13.19
CA TYR A 168 -16.38 3.21 -13.59
C TYR A 168 -17.08 4.29 -12.75
N ASP A 169 -18.41 4.20 -12.63
CA ASP A 169 -19.23 5.29 -12.08
C ASP A 169 -18.91 5.55 -10.61
N TRP A 170 -18.92 4.51 -9.77
CA TRP A 170 -18.62 4.69 -8.35
C TRP A 170 -17.13 4.97 -8.14
N PHE A 171 -16.24 4.32 -8.89
CA PHE A 171 -14.79 4.46 -8.68
C PHE A 171 -14.34 5.89 -8.94
N PHE A 172 -14.72 6.47 -10.09
CA PHE A 172 -14.31 7.84 -10.42
C PHE A 172 -15.10 8.89 -9.65
N ALA A 173 -16.36 8.64 -9.25
CA ALA A 173 -17.06 9.53 -8.33
C ALA A 173 -16.33 9.66 -6.99
N GLU A 174 -15.90 8.53 -6.41
CA GLU A 174 -15.14 8.49 -5.15
C GLU A 174 -13.71 9.02 -5.32
N TYR A 175 -13.01 8.63 -6.39
CA TYR A 175 -11.66 9.14 -6.69
C TYR A 175 -11.65 10.67 -6.81
N ASN A 176 -12.63 11.23 -7.52
CA ASN A 176 -12.72 12.67 -7.72
C ASN A 176 -13.06 13.39 -6.41
N SER A 177 -14.16 13.00 -5.76
CA SER A 177 -14.65 13.69 -4.56
C SER A 177 -13.76 13.49 -3.33
N LYS A 178 -13.27 12.26 -3.09
CA LYS A 178 -12.49 11.92 -1.89
C LYS A 178 -10.98 12.11 -2.05
N LEU A 179 -10.43 12.15 -3.26
CA LEU A 179 -8.98 12.34 -3.45
C LEU A 179 -8.63 13.65 -4.15
N LEU A 180 -9.22 13.94 -5.31
CA LEU A 180 -8.83 15.13 -6.10
C LEU A 180 -9.38 16.44 -5.52
N GLU A 181 -10.63 16.40 -5.07
CA GLU A 181 -11.34 17.56 -4.51
C GLU A 181 -11.24 17.63 -2.98
N SER A 182 -10.78 16.56 -2.32
CA SER A 182 -10.75 16.49 -0.86
C SER A 182 -9.85 17.56 -0.25
N THR A 183 -10.42 18.26 0.73
CA THR A 183 -9.71 19.19 1.60
C THR A 183 -8.99 18.46 2.74
N ASN A 184 -9.37 17.24 3.12
CA ASN A 184 -8.85 16.58 4.32
C ASN A 184 -7.34 16.29 4.26
N TYR A 185 -6.85 15.80 3.12
CA TYR A 185 -5.41 15.56 2.92
C TYR A 185 -4.62 16.88 2.94
N ILE A 186 -5.21 17.90 2.30
CA ILE A 186 -4.72 19.27 2.13
C ILE A 186 -4.62 19.99 3.50
N THR A 187 -5.64 19.88 4.36
CA THR A 187 -5.73 20.56 5.65
C THR A 187 -4.89 19.85 6.72
N ARG A 188 -4.80 18.52 6.72
CA ARG A 188 -4.00 17.77 7.72
C ARG A 188 -2.50 17.89 7.50
N ARG A 189 -2.04 17.93 6.24
CA ARG A 189 -0.62 18.18 5.93
C ARG A 189 -0.17 19.58 6.38
N GLN A 190 -1.09 20.55 6.39
CA GLN A 190 -0.91 21.87 6.98
C GLN A 190 -0.74 21.79 8.51
N ALA A 191 -1.56 21.00 9.20
CA ALA A 191 -1.58 20.91 10.65
C ALA A 191 -0.40 20.11 11.25
N ILE A 192 0.09 19.07 10.55
CA ILE A 192 1.14 18.18 11.09
C ILE A 192 2.54 18.78 10.97
N LYS A 193 2.82 19.56 9.92
CA LYS A 193 4.06 20.34 9.85
C LYS A 193 4.13 21.36 11.00
N VAL A 194 2.98 21.91 11.40
CA VAL A 194 2.84 22.88 12.50
C VAL A 194 2.93 22.21 13.89
N SER A 195 2.46 20.97 14.04
CA SER A 195 2.42 20.28 15.35
C SER A 195 3.77 19.76 15.87
N ARG A 196 4.82 19.67 15.04
CA ARG A 196 6.17 19.28 15.54
C ARG A 196 6.87 20.39 16.34
N ASP A 197 6.32 21.60 16.33
CA ASP A 197 6.93 22.82 16.89
C ASP A 197 6.05 23.53 17.95
N ALA A 198 5.25 22.78 18.71
CA ALA A 198 4.33 23.37 19.69
C ALA A 198 5.05 23.88 20.95
N ASN A 199 5.53 25.13 20.89
CA ASN A 199 5.53 26.06 22.03
C ASN A 199 5.17 27.50 21.63
N ASP A 200 4.75 27.74 20.38
CA ASP A 200 4.38 29.08 19.93
C ASP A 200 3.27 28.99 18.87
N LEU A 201 2.05 28.68 19.32
CA LEU A 201 0.92 28.29 18.46
C LEU A 201 0.24 29.49 17.81
N THR A 202 0.30 30.68 18.43
CA THR A 202 -0.41 31.87 17.95
C THR A 202 0.42 32.77 17.04
N ASP A 203 1.74 32.89 17.26
CA ASP A 203 2.60 33.78 16.46
C ASP A 203 3.17 33.10 15.20
N LYS A 204 3.34 31.77 15.20
CA LYS A 204 3.80 31.02 14.01
C LYS A 204 2.72 30.83 12.95
N LEU A 205 1.44 30.79 13.32
CA LEU A 205 0.33 30.76 12.36
C LEU A 205 0.23 32.06 11.55
N ALA A 206 0.63 33.19 12.12
CA ALA A 206 0.69 34.49 11.44
C ALA A 206 1.92 34.64 10.53
N ASN A 207 3.01 33.90 10.79
CA ASN A 207 4.31 34.07 10.12
C ASN A 207 4.76 32.90 9.21
N MET A 208 4.02 31.79 9.12
CA MET A 208 4.26 30.79 8.07
C MET A 208 3.86 31.35 6.70
N GLY A 209 4.86 31.82 5.94
CA GLY A 209 4.66 32.37 4.60
C GLY A 209 3.94 31.39 3.67
N SER A 210 2.98 31.91 2.89
CA SER A 210 2.09 31.16 1.98
C SER A 210 2.77 30.16 1.03
N THR A 211 4.08 30.29 0.83
CA THR A 211 4.89 29.50 -0.10
C THR A 211 5.17 28.07 0.39
N GLU A 212 5.47 27.87 1.68
CA GLU A 212 5.75 26.52 2.20
C GLU A 212 4.50 25.66 2.35
N LEU A 213 3.37 26.28 2.67
CA LEU A 213 2.04 25.65 2.65
C LEU A 213 1.70 25.15 1.24
N LYS A 214 2.01 25.94 0.20
CA LYS A 214 1.75 25.59 -1.20
C LYS A 214 2.59 24.39 -1.66
N ILE A 215 3.87 24.29 -1.29
CA ILE A 215 4.76 23.19 -1.69
C ILE A 215 4.26 21.82 -1.20
N SER A 216 3.76 21.77 0.05
CA SER A 216 3.23 20.57 0.68
C SER A 216 1.87 20.15 0.09
N LEU A 217 0.98 21.11 -0.18
CA LEU A 217 -0.27 20.86 -0.91
C LEU A 217 -0.01 20.32 -2.32
N HIS A 218 0.93 20.93 -3.02
CA HIS A 218 1.21 20.65 -4.42
C HIS A 218 1.77 19.24 -4.61
N GLY A 219 2.65 18.77 -3.71
CA GLY A 219 3.27 17.45 -3.84
C GLY A 219 2.30 16.27 -3.86
N VAL A 220 1.18 16.33 -3.12
CA VAL A 220 0.22 15.21 -3.11
C VAL A 220 -0.89 15.36 -4.12
N ARG A 221 -1.34 16.59 -4.40
CA ARG A 221 -2.19 16.82 -5.57
C ARG A 221 -1.48 16.34 -6.85
N MET A 222 -0.18 16.59 -6.96
CA MET A 222 0.65 16.07 -8.05
C MET A 222 0.76 14.55 -8.04
N PHE A 223 0.85 13.88 -6.88
CA PHE A 223 0.84 12.42 -6.81
C PHE A 223 -0.48 11.82 -7.30
N LEU A 224 -1.62 12.31 -6.81
CA LEU A 224 -2.95 11.80 -7.17
C LEU A 224 -3.31 12.12 -8.63
N TYR A 225 -2.89 13.28 -9.11
CA TYR A 225 -2.98 13.64 -10.52
C TYR A 225 -2.08 12.74 -11.39
N SER A 226 -0.84 12.49 -10.96
CA SER A 226 0.08 11.57 -11.64
C SER A 226 -0.48 10.15 -11.67
N LEU A 227 -1.10 9.68 -10.59
CA LEU A 227 -1.76 8.37 -10.56
C LEU A 227 -2.93 8.32 -11.54
N LEU A 228 -3.77 9.36 -11.59
CA LEU A 228 -4.85 9.43 -12.57
C LEU A 228 -4.28 9.41 -14.00
N GLY A 229 -3.18 10.12 -14.24
CA GLY A 229 -2.43 10.06 -15.50
C GLY A 229 -1.95 8.65 -15.83
N ASP A 230 -1.30 7.97 -14.88
CA ASP A 230 -0.82 6.58 -15.03
C ASP A 230 -1.97 5.61 -15.36
N ILE A 231 -3.16 5.85 -14.81
CA ILE A 231 -4.36 5.05 -15.07
C ILE A 231 -4.92 5.35 -16.47
N LEU A 232 -5.20 6.62 -16.78
CA LEU A 232 -5.91 7.00 -18.01
C LEU A 232 -5.03 6.86 -19.26
N LEU A 233 -3.71 7.05 -19.14
CA LEU A 233 -2.79 6.94 -20.27
C LEU A 233 -2.34 5.50 -20.56
N ASP A 234 -2.72 4.54 -19.71
CA ASP A 234 -2.44 3.14 -20.00
C ASP A 234 -3.30 2.65 -21.18
N ARG A 235 -2.66 1.99 -22.14
CA ARG A 235 -3.33 1.48 -23.36
C ARG A 235 -4.49 0.52 -23.06
N SER A 236 -4.41 -0.22 -21.96
CA SER A 236 -5.47 -1.16 -21.54
C SER A 236 -6.72 -0.42 -21.06
N ASN A 237 -6.60 0.86 -20.68
CA ASN A 237 -7.67 1.70 -20.15
C ASN A 237 -8.25 2.67 -21.18
N SER A 238 -8.05 2.45 -22.49
CA SER A 238 -8.46 3.39 -23.54
C SER A 238 -9.95 3.75 -23.50
N ALA A 239 -10.83 2.77 -23.30
CA ALA A 239 -12.27 2.99 -23.16
C ALA A 239 -12.62 3.82 -21.91
N VAL A 240 -11.97 3.52 -20.78
CA VAL A 240 -12.11 4.26 -19.51
C VAL A 240 -11.65 5.71 -19.69
N MET A 241 -10.51 5.91 -20.35
CA MET A 241 -9.95 7.22 -20.66
C MET A 241 -10.91 8.05 -21.50
N THR A 242 -11.40 7.50 -22.62
CA THR A 242 -12.35 8.20 -23.48
C THR A 242 -13.58 8.64 -22.69
N ARG A 243 -14.17 7.74 -21.89
CA ARG A 243 -15.32 8.07 -21.04
C ARG A 243 -14.98 9.18 -20.04
N TYR A 244 -13.79 9.14 -19.42
CA TYR A 244 -13.35 10.13 -18.43
C TYR A 244 -13.16 11.52 -19.01
N VAL A 245 -12.49 11.65 -20.15
CA VAL A 245 -12.23 12.96 -20.78
C VAL A 245 -13.46 13.55 -21.47
N SER A 246 -14.45 12.74 -21.84
CA SER A 246 -15.72 13.23 -22.38
C SER A 246 -16.64 13.87 -21.33
N SER A 247 -16.36 13.68 -20.03
CA SER A 247 -17.13 14.30 -18.95
C SER A 247 -16.69 15.75 -18.71
N ARG A 248 -17.63 16.69 -18.85
CA ARG A 248 -17.41 18.11 -18.55
C ARG A 248 -16.98 18.33 -17.10
N ASP A 249 -17.54 17.57 -16.15
CA ASP A 249 -17.24 17.73 -14.73
C ASP A 249 -15.82 17.25 -14.42
N ASN A 250 -15.41 16.12 -14.99
CA ASN A 250 -14.04 15.62 -14.84
C ASN A 250 -13.01 16.61 -15.40
N LEU A 251 -13.28 17.19 -16.58
CA LEU A 251 -12.42 18.23 -17.16
C LEU A 251 -12.33 19.46 -16.26
N ARG A 252 -13.44 19.90 -15.67
CA ARG A 252 -13.44 21.03 -14.73
C ARG A 252 -12.56 20.75 -13.51
N ILE A 253 -12.62 19.54 -12.95
CA ILE A 253 -11.77 19.12 -11.82
C ILE A 253 -10.30 19.20 -12.22
N LEU A 254 -9.92 18.61 -13.36
CA LEU A 254 -8.54 18.65 -13.84
C LEU A 254 -8.05 20.09 -14.05
N MET A 255 -8.87 20.96 -14.65
CA MET A 255 -8.53 22.36 -14.86
C MET A 255 -8.35 23.13 -13.54
N ASN A 256 -9.13 22.82 -12.51
CA ASN A 256 -8.98 23.42 -11.19
C ASN A 256 -7.71 22.94 -10.47
N LEU A 257 -7.23 21.74 -10.76
CA LEU A 257 -5.98 21.21 -10.20
C LEU A 257 -4.73 21.84 -10.80
N LEU A 258 -4.82 22.41 -12.02
CA LEU A 258 -3.72 23.06 -12.73
C LEU A 258 -3.54 24.55 -12.36
N ARG A 259 -4.45 25.13 -11.58
CA ARG A 259 -4.39 26.51 -11.09
C ARG A 259 -3.68 26.60 -9.74
#